data_AF-A0A354Z917-F1
#
_entry.id   AF-A0A354Z917-F1
#
_cell.length_a   1.000
_cell.length_b   1.000
_cell.length_c   1.000
_cell.angle_alpha   90.00
_cell.angle_beta   90.00
_cell.angle_gamma   90.00
#
_symmetry.space_group_name_H-M   'P 1'
#
loop_
_entity.id
_entity.type
_entity.pdbx_description
1 polymer ?
#
loop_
_entity_poly.entity_id
_entity_poly.type
_entity_poly.pdbx_seq_one_letter_code
_entity_poly.pdbx_strand_id
1 'polypeptide(L)'
;MLDVIAMPGQWDQSTCLDAAERLLMAGAVLPATTALALVDSIVERTEKWMQDSGRYLLCRILALCPFVDDPSAGIAKMRDVLGKRRLWAYELRQIVTALGESRSDAAIDLLYELASDATTFEQCEHNFINALAALDTPHARELLLGFVDPDIRGIALTRHPHREDVLVARLVELAQRRPEVAARLRNLCERDLPELNRHVLSKVMGWLGTPDALAANLNLIDDARPSPVPQGIWDQLKSAFVERRPYGQSPNTFTQHARASNELRVRLFRMAIGDEKRRKSAFMLLGQIEEWRLEHGRPTGEPRHPDLASGQSWPPEES
;
A
#
# COMPACT_ATOMS: atom_id res chain seq x y z
N MET A 1 -18.34 27.52 -26.96
CA MET A 1 -18.72 26.34 -26.16
C MET A 1 -18.26 26.51 -24.71
N LEU A 2 -16.97 26.81 -24.48
CA LEU A 2 -16.45 27.11 -23.14
C LEU A 2 -17.19 28.26 -22.44
N ASP A 3 -17.55 29.34 -23.16
CA ASP A 3 -18.33 30.46 -22.59
C ASP A 3 -19.74 30.07 -22.12
N VAL A 4 -20.35 29.04 -22.72
CA VAL A 4 -21.67 28.52 -22.32
C VAL A 4 -21.55 27.65 -21.08
N ILE A 5 -20.45 26.92 -20.93
CA ILE A 5 -20.15 26.10 -19.73
C ILE A 5 -19.79 27.00 -18.53
N ALA A 6 -19.18 28.17 -18.79
CA ALA A 6 -18.75 29.12 -17.75
C ALA A 6 -19.89 29.96 -17.13
N MET A 7 -21.10 29.90 -17.69
CA MET A 7 -22.29 30.55 -17.14
C MET A 7 -23.42 29.54 -16.90
N PRO A 8 -23.24 28.58 -15.97
CA PRO A 8 -24.27 27.59 -15.68
C PRO A 8 -25.52 28.31 -15.15
N GLY A 9 -26.64 28.14 -15.85
CA GLY A 9 -27.95 28.40 -15.29
C GLY A 9 -28.26 27.46 -14.13
N GLN A 10 -29.25 27.83 -13.32
CA GLN A 10 -29.62 27.09 -12.12
C GLN A 10 -30.07 25.62 -12.41
N TRP A 11 -30.35 25.29 -13.67
CA TRP A 11 -30.93 24.02 -14.13
C TRP A 11 -30.08 23.24 -15.16
N ASP A 12 -28.96 23.78 -15.63
CA ASP A 12 -28.12 23.17 -16.68
C ASP A 12 -26.75 22.67 -16.18
N GLN A 13 -26.48 22.76 -14.88
CA GLN A 13 -25.20 22.37 -14.27
C GLN A 13 -24.75 20.95 -14.63
N SER A 14 -25.68 19.99 -14.70
CA SER A 14 -25.36 18.61 -15.12
C SER A 14 -24.91 18.57 -16.57
N THR A 15 -25.57 19.32 -17.46
CA THR A 15 -25.21 19.40 -18.88
C THR A 15 -23.87 20.10 -19.07
N CYS A 16 -23.62 21.18 -18.33
CA CYS A 16 -22.34 21.90 -18.35
C CYS A 16 -21.19 21.01 -17.85
N LEU A 17 -21.41 20.28 -16.75
CA LEU A 17 -20.45 19.30 -16.24
C LEU A 17 -20.17 18.19 -17.26
N ASP A 18 -21.20 17.56 -17.82
CA ASP A 18 -21.04 16.48 -18.79
C ASP A 18 -20.29 16.96 -20.05
N ALA A 19 -20.51 18.21 -20.47
CA ALA A 19 -19.76 18.82 -21.55
C ALA A 19 -18.29 19.05 -21.18
N ALA A 20 -18.01 19.56 -19.97
CA ALA A 20 -16.64 19.75 -19.48
C ALA A 20 -15.87 18.43 -19.37
N GLU A 21 -16.49 17.38 -18.81
CA GLU A 21 -15.89 16.04 -18.72
C GLU A 21 -15.58 15.48 -20.12
N ARG A 22 -16.50 15.60 -21.08
CA ARG A 22 -16.28 15.13 -22.45
C ARG A 22 -15.13 15.87 -23.14
N LEU A 23 -15.03 17.18 -22.93
CA LEU A 23 -13.93 17.98 -23.46
C LEU A 23 -12.59 17.51 -22.88
N LEU A 24 -12.52 17.30 -21.58
CA LEU A 24 -11.33 16.82 -20.90
C LEU A 24 -10.93 15.42 -21.37
N MET A 25 -11.89 14.49 -21.51
CA MET A 25 -11.65 13.15 -22.05
C MET A 25 -11.22 13.17 -23.52
N ALA A 26 -11.59 14.20 -24.28
CA ALA A 26 -11.12 14.44 -25.65
C ALA A 26 -9.73 15.12 -25.70
N GLY A 27 -9.10 15.37 -24.54
CA GLY A 27 -7.78 16.01 -24.43
C GLY A 27 -7.80 17.53 -24.50
N ALA A 28 -8.97 18.17 -24.41
CA ALA A 28 -9.06 19.62 -24.34
C ALA A 28 -8.67 20.12 -22.95
N VAL A 29 -7.92 21.22 -22.90
CA VAL A 29 -7.58 21.89 -21.64
C VAL A 29 -8.78 22.70 -21.16
N LEU A 30 -9.27 22.43 -19.95
CA LEU A 30 -10.38 23.16 -19.34
C LEU A 30 -9.85 24.41 -18.63
N PRO A 31 -10.37 25.62 -18.92
CA PRO A 31 -9.98 26.81 -18.19
C PRO A 31 -10.40 26.73 -16.72
N ALA A 32 -9.51 27.15 -15.82
CA ALA A 32 -9.78 27.18 -14.38
C ALA A 32 -11.02 28.02 -14.09
N THR A 33 -11.16 29.18 -14.73
CA THR A 33 -12.35 30.05 -14.59
C THR A 33 -13.66 29.31 -14.85
N THR A 34 -13.70 28.43 -15.86
CA THR A 34 -14.88 27.62 -16.18
C THR A 34 -15.19 26.60 -15.08
N ALA A 35 -14.20 25.83 -14.63
CA ALA A 35 -14.40 24.85 -13.57
C ALA A 35 -14.77 25.50 -12.23
N LEU A 36 -14.10 26.61 -11.89
CA LEU A 36 -14.35 27.36 -10.67
C LEU A 36 -15.76 27.95 -10.66
N ALA A 37 -16.25 28.48 -11.78
CA ALA A 37 -17.63 28.95 -11.91
C ALA A 37 -18.66 27.83 -11.69
N LEU A 38 -18.38 26.60 -12.17
CA LEU A 38 -19.23 25.44 -11.88
C LEU A 38 -19.22 25.10 -10.38
N VAL A 39 -18.05 25.14 -9.72
CA VAL A 39 -17.93 24.93 -8.27
C VAL A 39 -18.74 25.98 -7.50
N ASP A 40 -18.56 27.26 -7.82
CA ASP A 40 -19.25 28.36 -7.15
C ASP A 40 -20.77 28.24 -7.30
N SER A 41 -21.23 27.97 -8.52
CA SER A 41 -22.64 27.80 -8.82
C SER A 41 -23.28 26.66 -8.01
N ILE A 42 -22.61 25.50 -7.85
CA ILE A 42 -23.16 24.41 -7.04
C ILE A 42 -23.07 24.70 -5.54
N VAL A 43 -22.00 25.37 -5.09
CA VAL A 43 -21.81 25.73 -3.68
C VAL A 43 -22.87 26.73 -3.23
N GLU A 44 -23.12 27.79 -4.01
CA GLU A 44 -24.16 28.79 -3.75
C GLU A 44 -25.55 28.14 -3.70
N ARG A 45 -25.87 27.30 -4.70
CA ARG A 45 -27.17 26.61 -4.77
C ARG A 45 -27.44 25.72 -3.56
N THR A 46 -26.39 25.15 -2.99
CA THR A 46 -26.48 24.17 -1.89
C THR A 46 -26.05 24.74 -0.54
N GLU A 47 -25.95 26.07 -0.42
CA GLU A 47 -25.47 26.74 0.79
C GLU A 47 -26.29 26.36 2.04
N LYS A 48 -27.62 26.36 1.92
CA LYS A 48 -28.53 26.08 3.05
C LYS A 48 -28.77 24.60 3.28
N TRP A 49 -28.85 23.81 2.21
CA TRP A 49 -29.15 22.39 2.28
C TRP A 49 -28.58 21.66 1.07
N MET A 50 -27.92 20.53 1.31
CA MET A 50 -27.31 19.71 0.27
C MET A 50 -27.85 18.28 0.32
N GLN A 51 -28.70 17.96 -0.66
CA GLN A 51 -29.19 16.60 -0.91
C GLN A 51 -28.09 15.74 -1.56
N ASP A 52 -28.26 14.41 -1.54
CA ASP A 52 -27.30 13.45 -2.09
C ASP A 52 -26.97 13.71 -3.57
N SER A 53 -27.97 14.10 -4.38
CA SER A 53 -27.76 14.48 -5.79
C SER A 53 -26.84 15.71 -5.93
N GLY A 54 -26.96 16.68 -5.03
CA GLY A 54 -26.08 17.84 -4.96
C GLY A 54 -24.67 17.48 -4.52
N ARG A 55 -24.52 16.54 -3.58
CA ARG A 55 -23.19 16.02 -3.17
C ARG A 55 -22.49 15.31 -4.30
N TYR A 56 -23.21 14.42 -4.99
CA TYR A 56 -22.70 13.70 -6.14
C TYR A 56 -22.21 14.66 -7.24
N LEU A 57 -23.03 15.67 -7.56
CA LEU A 57 -22.67 16.68 -8.56
C LEU A 57 -21.45 17.50 -8.11
N LEU A 58 -21.42 17.93 -6.84
CA LEU A 58 -20.28 18.66 -6.27
C LEU A 58 -19.00 17.83 -6.36
N CYS A 59 -19.03 16.55 -6.00
CA CYS A 59 -17.85 15.69 -6.05
C CYS A 59 -17.32 15.53 -7.48
N ARG A 60 -18.20 15.37 -8.47
CA ARG A 60 -17.80 15.32 -9.89
C ARG A 60 -17.18 16.63 -10.35
N ILE A 61 -17.78 17.77 -10.01
CA ILE A 61 -17.24 19.09 -10.37
C ILE A 61 -15.87 19.29 -9.71
N LEU A 62 -15.73 18.99 -8.42
CA LEU A 62 -14.45 19.09 -7.71
C LEU A 62 -13.39 18.19 -8.36
N ALA A 63 -13.76 16.99 -8.82
CA ALA A 63 -12.84 16.08 -9.50
C ALA A 63 -12.29 16.63 -10.84
N LEU A 64 -12.87 17.69 -11.41
CA LEU A 64 -12.30 18.39 -12.57
C LEU A 64 -11.15 19.33 -12.20
N CYS A 65 -11.18 19.88 -10.98
CA CYS A 65 -10.25 20.93 -10.55
C CYS A 65 -8.76 20.58 -10.70
N PRO A 66 -8.30 19.33 -10.46
CA PRO A 66 -6.89 18.98 -10.64
C PRO A 66 -6.40 18.97 -12.10
N PHE A 67 -7.30 19.08 -13.08
CA PHE A 67 -7.03 18.92 -14.50
C PHE A 67 -7.20 20.20 -15.33
N VAL A 68 -7.48 21.34 -14.69
CA VAL A 68 -7.64 22.62 -15.39
C VAL A 68 -6.28 23.17 -15.87
N ASP A 69 -6.31 24.25 -16.65
CA ASP A 69 -5.12 24.95 -17.14
C ASP A 69 -4.17 25.41 -16.02
N ASP A 70 -4.71 25.84 -14.88
CA ASP A 70 -4.02 26.07 -13.60
C ASP A 70 -4.51 25.11 -12.49
N PRO A 71 -3.93 23.91 -12.38
CA PRO A 71 -4.33 22.93 -11.37
C PRO A 71 -4.12 23.41 -9.93
N SER A 72 -3.14 24.30 -9.69
CA SER A 72 -2.89 24.83 -8.34
C SER A 72 -4.07 25.68 -7.87
N ALA A 73 -4.61 26.55 -8.75
CA ALA A 73 -5.83 27.30 -8.46
C ALA A 73 -7.04 26.40 -8.26
N GLY A 74 -7.19 25.37 -9.12
CA GLY A 74 -8.26 24.37 -8.98
C GLY A 74 -8.20 23.63 -7.64
N ILE A 75 -7.03 23.14 -7.25
CA ILE A 75 -6.82 22.43 -5.98
C ILE A 75 -7.01 23.37 -4.79
N ALA A 76 -6.59 24.63 -4.87
CA ALA A 76 -6.84 25.63 -3.84
C ALA A 76 -8.36 25.84 -3.62
N LYS A 77 -9.14 25.89 -4.70
CA LYS A 77 -10.61 25.94 -4.59
C LYS A 77 -11.19 24.69 -3.96
N MET A 78 -10.71 23.52 -4.37
CA MET A 78 -11.13 22.25 -3.79
C MET A 78 -10.88 22.24 -2.28
N ARG A 79 -9.69 22.67 -1.84
CA ARG A 79 -9.35 22.80 -0.41
C ARG A 79 -10.33 23.72 0.33
N ASP A 80 -10.67 24.89 -0.23
CA ASP A 80 -11.64 25.82 0.39
C ASP A 80 -13.02 25.18 0.57
N VAL A 81 -13.51 24.44 -0.43
CA VAL A 81 -14.81 23.77 -0.37
C VAL A 81 -14.81 22.63 0.65
N LEU A 82 -13.76 21.80 0.65
CA LEU A 82 -13.61 20.68 1.59
C LEU A 82 -13.42 21.16 3.04
N GLY A 83 -12.78 22.31 3.25
CA GLY A 83 -12.66 22.93 4.59
C GLY A 83 -14.01 23.36 5.17
N LYS A 84 -14.99 23.67 4.33
CA LYS A 84 -16.34 24.12 4.74
C LYS A 84 -17.37 22.99 4.78
N ARG A 85 -17.08 21.84 4.15
CA ARG A 85 -18.05 20.75 3.94
C ARG A 85 -17.44 19.40 4.27
N ARG A 86 -18.11 18.63 5.13
CA ARG A 86 -17.76 17.23 5.37
C ARG A 86 -18.33 16.36 4.26
N LEU A 87 -17.46 15.61 3.61
CA LEU A 87 -17.82 14.55 2.66
C LEU A 87 -17.67 13.18 3.33
N TRP A 88 -18.43 12.21 2.86
CA TRP A 88 -18.33 10.82 3.28
C TRP A 88 -17.23 10.07 2.52
N ALA A 89 -16.80 8.93 3.07
CA ALA A 89 -15.79 8.03 2.52
C ALA A 89 -15.87 7.79 1.01
N TYR A 90 -17.07 7.43 0.53
CA TYR A 90 -17.31 7.08 -0.86
C TYR A 90 -17.31 8.30 -1.79
N GLU A 91 -17.59 9.49 -1.26
CA GLU A 91 -17.56 10.77 -1.96
C GLU A 91 -16.12 11.23 -2.14
N LEU A 92 -15.32 11.09 -1.08
CA LEU A 92 -13.89 11.38 -1.09
C LEU A 92 -13.11 10.50 -2.08
N ARG A 93 -13.55 9.25 -2.32
CA ARG A 93 -12.89 8.34 -3.26
C ARG A 93 -12.65 8.98 -4.63
N GLN A 94 -13.65 9.67 -5.18
CA GLN A 94 -13.54 10.29 -6.50
C GLN A 94 -12.52 11.44 -6.49
N ILE A 95 -12.56 12.25 -5.44
CA ILE A 95 -11.68 13.40 -5.24
C ILE A 95 -10.23 12.96 -5.05
N VAL A 96 -9.99 11.98 -4.18
CA VAL A 96 -8.67 11.41 -3.90
C VAL A 96 -8.06 10.80 -5.17
N THR A 97 -8.87 10.07 -5.95
CA THR A 97 -8.43 9.53 -7.25
C THR A 97 -8.01 10.65 -8.20
N ALA A 98 -8.83 11.71 -8.34
CA ALA A 98 -8.53 12.83 -9.23
C ALA A 98 -7.27 13.60 -8.79
N LEU A 99 -7.04 13.77 -7.49
CA LEU A 99 -5.82 14.36 -6.96
C LEU A 99 -4.58 13.52 -7.29
N GLY A 100 -4.70 12.19 -7.26
CA GLY A 100 -3.63 11.26 -7.62
C GLY A 100 -3.14 11.38 -9.07
N GLU A 101 -4.02 11.83 -9.96
CA GLU A 101 -3.73 12.04 -11.39
C GLU A 101 -3.36 13.49 -11.72
N SER A 102 -3.21 14.34 -10.71
CA SER A 102 -2.86 15.75 -10.91
C SER A 102 -1.40 15.93 -11.32
N ARG A 103 -1.15 16.96 -12.12
CA ARG A 103 0.21 17.41 -12.50
C ARG A 103 0.81 18.47 -11.55
N SER A 104 0.16 18.75 -10.42
CA SER A 104 0.54 19.84 -9.50
C SER A 104 0.91 19.32 -8.13
N ASP A 105 2.04 19.78 -7.58
CA ASP A 105 2.52 19.40 -6.25
C ASP A 105 1.52 19.74 -5.13
N ALA A 106 0.70 20.78 -5.32
CA ALA A 106 -0.40 21.13 -4.41
C ALA A 106 -1.37 19.96 -4.13
N ALA A 107 -1.44 18.96 -5.01
CA ALA A 107 -2.26 17.77 -4.81
C ALA A 107 -1.75 16.91 -3.65
N ILE A 108 -0.43 16.82 -3.48
CA ILE A 108 0.18 16.03 -2.41
C ILE A 108 -0.13 16.68 -1.06
N ASP A 109 -0.02 18.00 -0.97
CA ASP A 109 -0.34 18.75 0.25
C ASP A 109 -1.79 18.50 0.67
N LEU A 110 -2.73 18.62 -0.28
CA LEU A 110 -4.14 18.38 0.02
C LEU A 110 -4.42 16.90 0.38
N LEU A 111 -3.80 15.94 -0.31
CA LEU A 111 -3.91 14.53 0.05
C LEU A 111 -3.39 14.27 1.46
N TYR A 112 -2.26 14.87 1.84
CA TYR A 112 -1.69 14.75 3.17
C TYR A 112 -2.58 15.41 4.24
N GLU A 113 -3.11 16.61 3.98
CA GLU A 113 -4.08 17.29 4.84
C GLU A 113 -5.30 16.40 5.12
N LEU A 114 -5.89 15.81 4.07
CA LEU A 114 -7.06 14.94 4.19
C LEU A 114 -6.74 13.62 4.91
N ALA A 115 -5.58 13.02 4.62
CA ALA A 115 -5.16 11.76 5.23
C ALA A 115 -4.63 11.91 6.67
N SER A 116 -4.34 13.14 7.11
CA SER A 116 -3.93 13.42 8.49
C SER A 116 -5.06 13.19 9.50
N ASP A 117 -6.32 13.23 9.07
CA ASP A 117 -7.45 12.76 9.87
C ASP A 117 -7.57 11.23 9.76
N ALA A 118 -7.31 10.53 10.87
CA ALA A 118 -7.28 9.07 10.89
C ALA A 118 -8.60 8.45 10.42
N THR A 119 -9.75 9.04 10.76
CA THR A 119 -11.07 8.53 10.34
C THR A 119 -11.24 8.63 8.82
N THR A 120 -10.85 9.76 8.24
CA THR A 120 -10.91 10.02 6.81
C THR A 120 -10.00 9.09 6.03
N PHE A 121 -8.75 8.93 6.48
CA PHE A 121 -7.80 8.01 5.87
C PHE A 121 -8.31 6.56 5.92
N GLU A 122 -8.72 6.09 7.11
CA GLU A 122 -9.20 4.73 7.33
C GLU A 122 -10.38 4.33 6.44
N GLN A 123 -11.27 5.27 6.17
CA GLN A 123 -12.45 5.06 5.35
C GLN A 123 -12.14 5.01 3.84
N CYS A 124 -11.01 5.56 3.40
CA CYS A 124 -10.64 5.70 1.99
C CYS A 124 -9.20 5.21 1.70
N GLU A 125 -8.65 4.36 2.57
CA GLU A 125 -7.23 4.02 2.68
C GLU A 125 -6.58 3.65 1.33
N HIS A 126 -7.16 2.67 0.62
CA HIS A 126 -6.62 2.21 -0.66
C HIS A 126 -6.60 3.30 -1.75
N ASN A 127 -7.54 4.24 -1.72
CA ASN A 127 -7.56 5.34 -2.70
C ASN A 127 -6.43 6.32 -2.39
N PHE A 128 -6.19 6.66 -1.12
CA PHE A 128 -5.05 7.49 -0.73
C PHE A 128 -3.72 6.85 -1.12
N ILE A 129 -3.53 5.56 -0.81
CA ILE A 129 -2.32 4.81 -1.15
C ILE A 129 -2.09 4.81 -2.68
N ASN A 130 -3.14 4.54 -3.46
CA ASN A 130 -3.04 4.55 -4.92
C ASN A 130 -2.78 5.96 -5.47
N ALA A 131 -3.39 7.00 -4.91
CA ALA A 131 -3.18 8.38 -5.34
C ALA A 131 -1.75 8.85 -5.09
N LEU A 132 -1.19 8.54 -3.90
CA LEU A 132 0.22 8.82 -3.60
C LEU A 132 1.16 8.06 -4.54
N ALA A 133 0.85 6.80 -4.84
CA ALA A 133 1.65 6.00 -5.77
C ALA A 133 1.57 6.49 -7.22
N ALA A 134 0.42 7.03 -7.64
CA ALA A 134 0.22 7.58 -8.98
C ALA A 134 0.99 8.88 -9.19
N LEU A 135 1.00 9.78 -8.19
CA LEU A 135 1.71 11.05 -8.26
C LEU A 135 3.22 10.87 -8.43
N ASP A 136 3.80 9.86 -7.78
CA ASP A 136 5.20 9.45 -7.92
C ASP A 136 6.19 10.64 -7.85
N THR A 137 5.90 11.66 -7.05
CA THR A 137 6.81 12.76 -6.74
C THR A 137 7.74 12.37 -5.58
N PRO A 138 8.86 13.08 -5.36
CA PRO A 138 9.72 12.81 -4.20
C PRO A 138 8.95 12.80 -2.87
N HIS A 139 8.06 13.78 -2.65
CA HIS A 139 7.29 13.86 -1.42
C HIS A 139 6.24 12.75 -1.30
N ALA A 140 5.53 12.40 -2.38
CA ALA A 140 4.57 11.30 -2.35
C ALA A 140 5.22 9.94 -2.03
N ARG A 141 6.45 9.72 -2.53
CA ARG A 141 7.24 8.52 -2.21
C ARG A 141 7.68 8.49 -0.74
N GLU A 142 8.07 9.63 -0.18
CA GLU A 142 8.37 9.73 1.25
C GLU A 142 7.13 9.39 2.08
N LEU A 143 5.96 9.91 1.73
CA LEU A 143 4.70 9.59 2.43
C LEU A 143 4.38 8.09 2.36
N LEU A 144 4.58 7.43 1.22
CA LEU A 144 4.44 5.98 1.11
C LEU A 144 5.45 5.24 1.99
N LEU A 145 6.72 5.67 2.00
CA LEU A 145 7.75 5.04 2.84
C LEU A 145 7.50 5.26 4.33
N GLY A 146 6.81 6.32 4.74
CA GLY A 146 6.42 6.58 6.13
C GLY A 146 5.56 5.46 6.75
N PHE A 147 4.89 4.63 5.93
CA PHE A 147 4.16 3.47 6.43
C PHE A 147 5.06 2.35 6.97
N VAL A 148 6.35 2.36 6.62
CA VAL A 148 7.34 1.35 7.08
C VAL A 148 8.53 1.98 7.79
N ASP A 149 8.86 3.23 7.49
CA ASP A 149 9.96 3.98 8.09
C ASP A 149 9.42 5.01 9.10
N PRO A 150 9.55 4.75 10.42
CA PRO A 150 9.05 5.66 11.45
C PRO A 150 9.79 7.00 11.53
N ASP A 151 10.98 7.13 10.91
CA ASP A 151 11.72 8.39 10.89
C ASP A 151 11.17 9.37 9.86
N ILE A 152 10.37 8.89 8.91
CA ILE A 152 9.71 9.73 7.92
C ILE A 152 8.39 10.22 8.52
N ARG A 153 8.26 11.55 8.63
CA ARG A 153 6.99 12.16 9.01
C ARG A 153 5.96 11.91 7.90
N GLY A 154 5.05 10.98 8.15
CA GLY A 154 4.01 10.59 7.20
C GLY A 154 2.66 10.38 7.86
N ILE A 155 1.79 9.65 7.15
CA ILE A 155 0.46 9.26 7.64
C ILE A 155 0.65 8.12 8.64
N ALA A 156 0.33 8.37 9.91
CA ALA A 156 0.53 7.40 10.98
C ALA A 156 -0.47 6.23 10.88
N LEU A 157 0.04 5.00 10.98
CA LEU A 157 -0.81 3.82 11.14
C LEU A 157 -1.31 3.73 12.59
N THR A 158 -2.62 3.83 12.77
CA THR A 158 -3.29 3.65 14.07
C THR A 158 -3.69 2.19 14.33
N ARG A 159 -3.77 1.39 13.26
CA ARG A 159 -4.16 -0.03 13.27
C ARG A 159 -3.58 -0.76 12.06
N HIS A 160 -3.82 -2.07 11.99
CA HIS A 160 -3.53 -2.85 10.78
C HIS A 160 -4.32 -2.30 9.58
N PRO A 161 -3.66 -2.07 8.42
CA PRO A 161 -4.32 -1.66 7.19
C PRO A 161 -5.42 -2.63 6.76
N HIS A 162 -6.59 -2.11 6.37
CA HIS A 162 -7.70 -2.95 5.86
C HIS A 162 -7.37 -3.50 4.48
N ARG A 163 -6.69 -2.68 3.66
CA ARG A 163 -6.23 -3.03 2.31
C ARG A 163 -4.71 -3.08 2.26
N GLU A 164 -4.15 -3.85 3.18
CA GLU A 164 -2.71 -4.07 3.29
C GLU A 164 -2.11 -4.61 1.98
N ASP A 165 -2.86 -5.42 1.23
CA ASP A 165 -2.48 -5.90 -0.11
C ASP A 165 -2.10 -4.75 -1.06
N VAL A 166 -2.87 -3.66 -1.03
CA VAL A 166 -2.63 -2.48 -1.88
C VAL A 166 -1.40 -1.72 -1.41
N LEU A 167 -1.25 -1.50 -0.11
CA LEU A 167 -0.07 -0.83 0.46
C LEU A 167 1.22 -1.58 0.12
N VAL A 168 1.21 -2.89 0.36
CA VAL A 168 2.35 -3.77 0.08
C VAL A 168 2.67 -3.76 -1.42
N ALA A 169 1.67 -3.88 -2.29
CA ALA A 169 1.88 -3.82 -3.74
C ALA A 169 2.57 -2.51 -4.17
N ARG A 170 2.11 -1.35 -3.67
CA ARG A 170 2.70 -0.05 -4.04
C ARG A 170 4.10 0.15 -3.51
N LEU A 171 4.40 -0.32 -2.30
CA LEU A 171 5.76 -0.29 -1.75
C LEU A 171 6.72 -1.22 -2.52
N VAL A 172 6.24 -2.39 -2.95
CA VAL A 172 7.00 -3.32 -3.79
C VAL A 172 7.29 -2.71 -5.16
N GLU A 173 6.28 -2.15 -5.83
CA GLU A 173 6.45 -1.45 -7.11
C GLU A 173 7.46 -0.31 -6.99
N LEU A 174 7.37 0.48 -5.91
CA LEU A 174 8.31 1.57 -5.64
C LEU A 174 9.74 1.04 -5.48
N ALA A 175 9.94 -0.01 -4.69
CA ALA A 175 11.25 -0.62 -4.46
C ALA A 175 11.84 -1.26 -5.73
N GLN A 176 11.00 -1.83 -6.60
CA GLN A 176 11.44 -2.40 -7.88
C GLN A 176 11.90 -1.33 -8.87
N ARG A 177 11.24 -0.17 -8.89
CA ARG A 177 11.63 0.96 -9.74
C ARG A 177 12.86 1.72 -9.21
N ARG A 178 13.12 1.63 -7.89
CA ARG A 178 14.09 2.47 -7.18
C ARG A 178 15.00 1.64 -6.26
N PRO A 179 16.22 1.32 -6.70
CA PRO A 179 17.19 0.57 -5.91
C PRO A 179 17.49 1.19 -4.53
N GLU A 180 17.46 2.53 -4.44
CA GLU A 180 17.63 3.28 -3.19
C GLU A 180 16.53 2.97 -2.17
N VAL A 181 15.30 2.77 -2.64
CA VAL A 181 14.17 2.38 -1.79
C VAL A 181 14.33 0.94 -1.34
N ALA A 182 14.68 0.03 -2.24
CA ALA A 182 14.93 -1.36 -1.86
C ALA A 182 16.06 -1.50 -0.82
N ALA A 183 17.12 -0.70 -0.95
CA ALA A 183 18.19 -0.64 0.04
C ALA A 183 17.72 -0.11 1.40
N ARG A 184 16.90 0.95 1.39
CA ARG A 184 16.31 1.50 2.62
C ARG A 184 15.43 0.47 3.33
N LEU A 185 14.54 -0.22 2.61
CA LEU A 185 13.69 -1.27 3.18
C LEU A 185 14.50 -2.39 3.82
N ARG A 186 15.59 -2.82 3.18
CA ARG A 186 16.51 -3.82 3.77
C ARG A 186 17.15 -3.31 5.06
N ASN A 187 17.61 -2.06 5.09
CA ASN A 187 18.23 -1.47 6.28
C ASN A 187 17.23 -1.35 7.44
N LEU A 188 15.94 -1.11 7.15
CA LEU A 188 14.89 -1.09 8.17
C LEU A 188 14.71 -2.45 8.85
N CYS A 189 15.05 -3.56 8.19
CA CYS A 189 14.95 -4.89 8.79
C CYS A 189 15.94 -5.13 9.94
N GLU A 190 17.00 -4.32 10.04
CA GLU A 190 17.97 -4.40 11.15
C GLU A 190 17.54 -3.57 12.38
N ARG A 191 16.46 -2.80 12.25
CA ARG A 191 16.05 -1.82 13.26
C ARG A 191 14.94 -2.36 14.16
N ASP A 192 14.88 -1.78 15.36
CA ASP A 192 13.75 -1.97 16.25
C ASP A 192 12.58 -1.09 15.78
N LEU A 193 11.58 -1.70 15.12
CA LEU A 193 10.45 -0.98 14.52
C LEU A 193 9.18 -1.12 15.35
N PRO A 194 8.29 -0.11 15.36
CA PRO A 194 6.93 -0.28 15.88
C PRO A 194 6.22 -1.45 15.19
N GLU A 195 5.30 -2.10 15.90
CA GLU A 195 4.72 -3.37 15.47
C GLU A 195 4.00 -3.30 14.12
N LEU A 196 3.26 -2.22 13.86
CA LEU A 196 2.56 -2.00 12.59
C LEU A 196 3.53 -1.82 11.43
N ASN A 197 4.58 -0.99 11.60
CA ASN A 197 5.61 -0.79 10.58
C ASN A 197 6.37 -2.10 10.30
N ARG A 198 6.72 -2.85 11.35
CA ARG A 198 7.39 -4.16 11.25
C ARG A 198 6.55 -5.15 10.45
N HIS A 199 5.24 -5.19 10.72
CA HIS A 199 4.28 -6.06 10.04
C HIS A 199 4.20 -5.75 8.54
N VAL A 200 3.99 -4.50 8.17
CA VAL A 200 3.92 -4.06 6.76
C VAL A 200 5.25 -4.32 6.05
N LEU A 201 6.38 -3.94 6.67
CA LEU A 201 7.71 -4.18 6.11
C LEU A 201 7.93 -5.66 5.84
N SER A 202 7.55 -6.54 6.77
CA SER A 202 7.72 -7.98 6.56
C SER A 202 6.96 -8.51 5.35
N LYS A 203 5.73 -8.02 5.10
CA LYS A 203 4.97 -8.38 3.91
C LYS A 203 5.60 -7.85 2.63
N VAL A 204 6.08 -6.61 2.64
CA VAL A 204 6.82 -6.01 1.50
C VAL A 204 8.05 -6.84 1.15
N MET A 205 8.86 -7.20 2.14
CA MET A 205 10.04 -8.04 1.93
C MET A 205 9.67 -9.45 1.45
N GLY A 206 8.56 -10.01 1.94
CA GLY A 206 8.00 -11.26 1.46
C GLY A 206 7.62 -11.21 -0.02
N TRP A 207 6.93 -10.16 -0.45
CA TRP A 207 6.46 -9.96 -1.83
C TRP A 207 7.59 -9.60 -2.81
N LEU A 208 8.65 -8.93 -2.36
CA LEU A 208 9.84 -8.70 -3.18
C LEU A 208 10.46 -10.03 -3.64
N GLY A 209 10.41 -11.08 -2.81
CA GLY A 209 10.72 -12.44 -3.21
C GLY A 209 12.18 -12.71 -3.60
N THR A 210 13.10 -11.76 -3.39
CA THR A 210 14.52 -11.95 -3.68
C THR A 210 15.26 -12.64 -2.52
N PRO A 211 16.38 -13.35 -2.78
CA PRO A 211 17.19 -13.94 -1.71
C PRO A 211 17.65 -12.92 -0.66
N ASP A 212 18.02 -11.71 -1.10
CA ASP A 212 18.41 -10.62 -0.20
C ASP A 212 17.23 -10.08 0.62
N ALA A 213 16.04 -10.03 0.03
CA ALA A 213 14.84 -9.61 0.74
C ALA A 213 14.45 -10.64 1.81
N LEU A 214 14.50 -11.93 1.48
CA LEU A 214 14.32 -13.03 2.42
C LEU A 214 15.35 -12.96 3.56
N ALA A 215 16.61 -12.74 3.21
CA ALA A 215 17.70 -12.60 4.16
C ALA A 215 17.42 -11.49 5.18
N ALA A 216 17.09 -10.29 4.70
CA ALA A 216 16.76 -9.15 5.53
C ALA A 216 15.49 -9.38 6.35
N ASN A 217 14.43 -9.95 5.75
CA ASN A 217 13.16 -10.18 6.44
C ASN A 217 13.31 -11.02 7.71
N LEU A 218 14.21 -12.02 7.70
CA LEU A 218 14.53 -12.85 8.87
C LEU A 218 15.16 -12.07 10.04
N ASN A 219 15.65 -10.85 9.81
CA ASN A 219 16.15 -9.96 10.86
C ASN A 219 15.01 -9.28 11.66
N LEU A 220 13.76 -9.34 11.15
CA LEU A 220 12.57 -8.87 11.86
C LEU A 220 12.01 -9.86 12.90
N ILE A 221 12.58 -11.07 12.99
CA ILE A 221 12.24 -12.05 14.03
C ILE A 221 12.80 -11.55 15.36
N ASP A 222 11.99 -11.66 16.41
CA ASP A 222 12.41 -11.28 17.77
C ASP A 222 11.61 -12.05 18.82
N ASP A 223 12.26 -13.01 19.49
CA ASP A 223 11.64 -13.87 20.51
C ASP A 223 11.15 -13.11 21.75
N ALA A 224 11.60 -11.87 21.96
CA ALA A 224 11.16 -11.04 23.07
C ALA A 224 9.84 -10.31 22.78
N ARG A 225 9.36 -10.30 21.53
CA ARG A 225 8.14 -9.58 21.13
C ARG A 225 6.88 -10.44 21.32
N PRO A 226 5.69 -9.81 21.51
CA PRO A 226 4.42 -10.53 21.59
C PRO A 226 4.09 -11.36 20.34
N SER A 227 4.52 -10.90 19.17
CA SER A 227 4.45 -11.65 17.92
C SER A 227 5.87 -11.88 17.37
N PRO A 228 6.57 -12.94 17.77
CA PRO A 228 7.98 -13.12 17.43
C PRO A 228 8.25 -13.18 15.93
N VAL A 229 7.38 -13.85 15.18
CA VAL A 229 7.50 -14.04 13.72
C VAL A 229 6.39 -13.26 13.02
N PRO A 230 6.70 -12.17 12.29
CA PRO A 230 5.71 -11.46 11.48
C PRO A 230 5.06 -12.36 10.42
N GLN A 231 3.80 -12.04 10.06
CA GLN A 231 3.05 -12.81 9.05
C GLN A 231 3.75 -12.86 7.68
N GLY A 232 4.43 -11.79 7.26
CA GLY A 232 5.17 -11.77 5.99
C GLY A 232 6.26 -12.83 5.89
N ILE A 233 6.91 -13.18 7.02
CA ILE A 233 7.89 -14.27 7.08
C ILE A 233 7.20 -15.63 6.93
N TRP A 234 6.06 -15.84 7.58
CA TRP A 234 5.27 -17.06 7.43
C TRP A 234 4.85 -17.29 5.98
N ASP A 235 4.31 -16.27 5.33
CA ASP A 235 3.86 -16.34 3.94
C ASP A 235 5.03 -16.62 2.98
N GLN A 236 6.18 -15.99 3.24
CA GLN A 236 7.41 -16.18 2.48
C GLN A 236 7.98 -17.61 2.66
N LEU A 237 8.02 -18.12 3.89
CA LEU A 237 8.47 -19.49 4.18
C LEU A 237 7.56 -20.52 3.52
N LYS A 238 6.24 -20.37 3.65
CA LYS A 238 5.28 -21.26 3.02
C LYS A 238 5.49 -21.30 1.51
N SER A 239 5.67 -20.15 0.88
CA SER A 239 5.92 -20.06 -0.57
C SER A 239 7.27 -20.64 -1.00
N ALA A 240 8.28 -20.62 -0.11
CA ALA A 240 9.59 -21.22 -0.36
C ALA A 240 9.58 -22.76 -0.29
N PHE A 241 8.72 -23.32 0.57
CA PHE A 241 8.72 -24.76 0.87
C PHE A 241 7.52 -25.54 0.33
N VAL A 242 6.45 -24.85 -0.06
CA VAL A 242 5.21 -25.42 -0.61
C VAL A 242 4.85 -24.71 -1.91
N GLU A 243 4.95 -25.43 -3.01
CA GLU A 243 4.59 -24.95 -4.35
C GLU A 243 3.11 -25.24 -4.64
N ARG A 244 2.37 -24.23 -5.10
CA ARG A 244 1.01 -24.42 -5.63
C ARG A 244 1.09 -24.59 -7.14
N ARG A 245 0.74 -25.79 -7.63
CA ARG A 245 0.67 -26.09 -9.07
C ARG A 245 -0.77 -26.08 -9.55
N PRO A 246 -1.12 -25.30 -10.58
CA PRO A 246 -2.47 -25.31 -11.16
C PRO A 246 -2.90 -26.73 -11.51
N TYR A 247 -4.16 -27.05 -11.26
CA TYR A 247 -4.75 -28.34 -11.58
C TYR A 247 -6.03 -28.14 -12.39
N GLY A 248 -6.01 -28.59 -13.65
CA GLY A 248 -7.09 -28.38 -14.60
C GLY A 248 -7.12 -26.96 -15.18
N GLN A 249 -8.30 -26.54 -15.62
CA GLN A 249 -8.51 -25.25 -16.32
C GLN A 249 -8.96 -24.12 -15.39
N SER A 250 -9.23 -24.42 -14.11
CA SER A 250 -9.65 -23.42 -13.14
C SER A 250 -8.42 -22.79 -12.46
N PRO A 251 -8.27 -21.45 -12.49
CA PRO A 251 -7.16 -20.77 -11.82
C PRO A 251 -7.18 -20.93 -10.29
N ASN A 252 -8.32 -21.34 -9.71
CA ASN A 252 -8.48 -21.52 -8.27
C ASN A 252 -8.31 -22.98 -7.82
N THR A 253 -8.06 -23.91 -8.74
CA THR A 253 -7.85 -25.32 -8.40
C THR A 253 -6.36 -25.63 -8.55
N PHE A 254 -5.73 -26.06 -7.48
CA PHE A 254 -4.29 -26.35 -7.45
C PHE A 254 -3.99 -27.56 -6.59
N THR A 255 -2.85 -28.18 -6.86
CA THR A 255 -2.22 -29.20 -6.00
C THR A 255 -1.02 -28.57 -5.28
N GLN A 256 -0.75 -29.01 -4.06
CA GLN A 256 0.39 -28.54 -3.27
C GLN A 256 1.51 -29.57 -3.31
N HIS A 257 2.73 -29.12 -3.59
CA HIS A 257 3.92 -29.96 -3.72
C HIS A 257 5.04 -29.42 -2.84
N ALA A 258 5.80 -30.31 -2.22
CA ALA A 258 6.97 -29.91 -1.46
C ALA A 258 8.07 -29.35 -2.38
N ARG A 259 8.70 -28.24 -1.97
CA ARG A 259 9.83 -27.60 -2.64
C ARG A 259 11.02 -27.51 -1.71
N ALA A 260 12.22 -27.86 -2.19
CA ALA A 260 13.45 -27.73 -1.41
C ALA A 260 13.90 -26.26 -1.35
N SER A 261 14.33 -25.83 -0.16
CA SER A 261 15.05 -24.57 0.05
C SER A 261 16.14 -24.77 1.11
N ASN A 262 17.18 -25.51 0.71
CA ASN A 262 18.24 -25.97 1.63
C ASN A 262 19.01 -24.80 2.26
N GLU A 263 19.29 -23.74 1.49
CA GLU A 263 19.97 -22.55 2.00
C GLU A 263 19.19 -21.87 3.13
N LEU A 264 17.87 -21.81 3.01
CA LEU A 264 16.99 -21.25 4.04
C LEU A 264 16.95 -22.14 5.28
N ARG A 265 16.92 -23.47 5.11
CA ARG A 265 17.04 -24.42 6.24
C ARG A 265 18.36 -24.26 6.99
N VAL A 266 19.48 -24.17 6.26
CA VAL A 266 20.81 -23.91 6.84
C VAL A 266 20.81 -22.60 7.62
N ARG A 267 20.23 -21.53 7.06
CA ARG A 267 20.20 -20.22 7.72
C ARG A 267 19.36 -20.23 9.00
N LEU A 268 18.16 -20.82 8.96
CA LEU A 268 17.32 -20.99 10.15
C LEU A 268 18.02 -21.83 11.21
N PHE A 269 18.73 -22.89 10.81
CA PHE A 269 19.49 -23.72 11.73
C PHE A 269 20.59 -22.92 12.44
N ARG A 270 21.37 -22.13 11.68
CA ARG A 270 22.40 -21.25 12.25
C ARG A 270 21.81 -20.21 13.20
N MET A 271 20.63 -19.67 12.90
CA MET A 271 19.90 -18.79 13.83
C MET A 271 19.49 -19.55 15.11
N ALA A 272 18.97 -20.77 14.99
CA ALA A 272 18.56 -21.57 16.15
C ALA A 272 19.73 -21.84 17.11
N ILE A 273 20.93 -22.12 16.60
CA ILE A 273 22.09 -22.45 17.46
C ILE A 273 22.87 -21.22 17.94
N GLY A 274 22.89 -20.14 17.16
CA GLY A 274 23.84 -19.04 17.36
C GLY A 274 23.22 -17.67 17.63
N ASP A 275 21.90 -17.51 17.46
CA ASP A 275 21.23 -16.22 17.58
C ASP A 275 20.26 -16.22 18.77
N GLU A 276 20.69 -15.67 19.90
CA GLU A 276 19.87 -15.61 21.13
C GLU A 276 18.56 -14.86 20.94
N LYS A 277 18.52 -13.84 20.09
CA LYS A 277 17.32 -13.03 19.83
C LYS A 277 16.25 -13.81 19.07
N ARG A 278 16.66 -14.81 18.27
CA ARG A 278 15.79 -15.49 17.29
C ARG A 278 15.75 -17.01 17.45
N ARG A 279 16.43 -17.55 18.46
CA ARG A 279 16.64 -18.98 18.68
C ARG A 279 15.33 -19.78 18.66
N LYS A 280 14.37 -19.39 19.50
CA LYS A 280 13.11 -20.12 19.69
C LYS A 280 12.27 -20.08 18.42
N SER A 281 12.14 -18.89 17.82
CA SER A 281 11.41 -18.73 16.56
C SER A 281 12.06 -19.51 15.42
N ALA A 282 13.38 -19.45 15.28
CA ALA A 282 14.09 -20.18 14.23
C ALA A 282 13.91 -21.70 14.38
N PHE A 283 13.96 -22.22 15.62
CA PHE A 283 13.68 -23.62 15.90
C PHE A 283 12.24 -24.01 15.58
N MET A 284 11.26 -23.22 16.01
CA MET A 284 9.84 -23.40 15.68
C MET A 284 9.61 -23.42 14.16
N LEU A 285 10.23 -22.51 13.42
CA LEU A 285 10.11 -22.44 11.96
C LEU A 285 10.71 -23.69 11.27
N LEU A 286 11.82 -24.22 11.77
CA LEU A 286 12.34 -25.51 11.29
C LEU A 286 11.38 -26.67 11.58
N GLY A 287 10.75 -26.67 12.75
CA GLY A 287 9.68 -27.62 13.09
C GLY A 287 8.51 -27.54 12.10
N GLN A 288 8.03 -26.33 11.79
CA GLN A 288 6.97 -26.14 10.80
C GLN A 288 7.35 -26.66 9.41
N ILE A 289 8.61 -26.46 8.99
CA ILE A 289 9.08 -26.98 7.71
C ILE A 289 8.99 -28.51 7.71
N GLU A 290 9.39 -29.17 8.79
CA GLU A 290 9.29 -30.63 8.93
C GLU A 290 7.82 -31.11 8.93
N GLU A 291 6.89 -30.37 9.53
CA GLU A 291 5.46 -30.65 9.40
C GLU A 291 5.00 -30.62 7.93
N TRP A 292 5.40 -29.60 7.16
CA TRP A 292 5.11 -29.56 5.71
C TRP A 292 5.74 -30.73 4.95
N ARG A 293 6.86 -31.31 5.43
CA ARG A 293 7.45 -32.53 4.85
C ARG A 293 6.65 -33.78 5.16
N LEU A 294 5.98 -33.84 6.31
CA LEU A 294 5.05 -34.92 6.63
C LEU A 294 3.78 -34.81 5.77
N GLU A 295 3.27 -33.60 5.56
CA GLU A 295 2.04 -33.34 4.80
C GLU A 295 2.22 -33.48 3.29
N HIS A 296 3.31 -32.93 2.73
CA HIS A 296 3.52 -32.82 1.28
C HIS A 296 4.66 -33.71 0.75
N GLY A 297 5.27 -34.51 1.62
CA GLY A 297 6.43 -35.34 1.30
C GLY A 297 7.75 -34.57 1.35
N ARG A 298 8.87 -35.31 1.32
CA ARG A 298 10.21 -34.72 1.30
C ARG A 298 10.74 -34.57 -0.12
N PRO A 299 11.22 -33.38 -0.52
CA PRO A 299 11.88 -33.19 -1.81
C PRO A 299 13.12 -34.08 -1.96
N THR A 300 13.39 -34.53 -3.18
CA THR A 300 14.64 -35.23 -3.52
C THR A 300 15.85 -34.30 -3.32
N GLY A 301 16.90 -34.79 -2.66
CA GLY A 301 18.12 -34.02 -2.41
C GLY A 301 18.06 -33.07 -1.21
N GLU A 302 16.98 -33.15 -0.41
CA GLU A 302 16.89 -32.44 0.86
C GLU A 302 17.36 -33.34 2.02
N PRO A 303 18.50 -33.05 2.67
CA PRO A 303 19.00 -33.86 3.79
C PRO A 303 18.08 -33.73 5.01
N ARG A 304 18.09 -34.76 5.89
CA ARG A 304 17.38 -34.68 7.18
C ARG A 304 17.96 -33.57 8.05
N HIS A 305 19.29 -33.53 8.16
CA HIS A 305 20.01 -32.51 8.90
C HIS A 305 20.03 -31.19 8.10
N PRO A 306 19.56 -30.05 8.65
CA PRO A 306 19.57 -28.75 7.96
C PRO A 306 20.96 -28.29 7.52
N ASP A 307 21.98 -28.39 8.38
CA ASP A 307 23.38 -28.05 8.06
C ASP A 307 24.35 -29.16 8.52
N LEU A 308 24.50 -30.24 7.75
CA LEU A 308 25.34 -31.38 8.14
C LEU A 308 26.81 -31.00 8.38
N ALA A 309 27.30 -29.96 7.67
CA ALA A 309 28.66 -29.49 7.78
C ALA A 309 28.94 -28.75 9.11
N SER A 310 27.89 -28.36 9.85
CA SER A 310 28.04 -27.68 11.14
C SER A 310 28.61 -28.56 12.25
N GLY A 311 28.52 -29.89 12.13
CA GLY A 311 28.92 -30.85 13.16
C GLY A 311 28.07 -30.81 14.44
N GLN A 312 27.02 -30.00 14.47
CA GLN A 312 26.07 -29.90 15.58
C GLN A 312 25.03 -31.02 15.51
N SER A 313 24.33 -31.30 16.61
CA SER A 313 23.24 -32.29 16.62
C SER A 313 21.96 -31.75 15.97
N TRP A 314 21.20 -32.64 15.33
CA TRP A 314 19.86 -32.36 14.83
C TRP A 314 18.91 -33.53 15.15
N PRO A 315 17.82 -33.31 15.91
CA PRO A 315 17.45 -32.04 16.54
C PRO A 315 18.49 -31.57 17.58
N PRO A 316 18.60 -30.25 17.87
CA PRO A 316 19.49 -29.73 18.89
C PRO A 316 19.10 -30.32 20.26
N GLU A 317 20.08 -30.56 21.13
CA GLU A 317 19.81 -30.96 22.51
C GLU A 317 19.06 -29.83 23.24
N GLU A 318 18.02 -30.16 24.01
CA GLU A 318 17.21 -29.17 24.74
C GLU A 318 18.12 -28.36 25.69
N SER A 319 18.16 -27.03 25.50
CA SER A 319 18.85 -26.07 26.37
C SER A 319 17.88 -25.06 26.95
#